data_AF-A0A8S4A0N1-F1
#
_entry.id   AF-A0A8S4A0N1-F1
#
_cell.length_a   1.000
_cell.length_b   1.000
_cell.length_c   1.000
_cell.angle_alpha   90.00
_cell.angle_beta   90.00
_cell.angle_gamma   90.00
#
_symmetry.space_group_name_H-M   'P 1'
#
loop_
_entity.id
_entity.type
_entity.pdbx_description
1 polymer ?
#
loop_
_entity_poly.entity_id
_entity_poly.type
_entity_poly.pdbx_seq_one_letter_code
_entity_poly.pdbx_strand_id
1 'polypeptide(L)'
;MSEATVKVLVLILKFLAFVIDIITFVPYFIIQRPDRVLQKSKRIKAKPVSGKPSDPWRSVDVPSTGLTTSIFPECTTLDDLFSRACNIYSSHPCLGTRDVISEDDEVQPNGKTFKKLVLGAYQWETFAQVDSRINNFGNGLRALGHKPRSRLVIFAETRAEWMIAAQTCFRFNFPMVTLYATLGVDALIHGINETEVSLVITSFELLPKFQTVLPNTPTVTHLIVMGCTRQQLASAKTKLLEGVAVLAVQEAETFGTALNARNVGPEKPRLDDIAVIMYTSGSTGLPKGVILSHRNLMCGTSGQVQRITDLGNKDVYVGYLPLAHVLELCAEVCCLSMGARIGYSSPTTLTDKSTRVKRGCHGDVTVLQPTLIAAVPVIMDRIYKNVWENVNSLSAMQKTLFKFAYDYKLKHLLAGFDTPLCNKLVFKNVTNLLGGRVRLMISGGAPLSGATQRFMNICFCCPVGQGYGLTETCGAGTVVEFSDLTTERVGPPVVCCEIRLRDWLEGNYTVENKPYPQGEVLVGGNNVAVGYFKNPEKTAEDFIVLDGVRYFCTGDIGQFEEDGSLRII
;
A
#
# COMPACT_ATOMS: atom_id res chain seq x y z
N MET A 1 44.36 8.06 9.89
CA MET A 1 44.26 8.37 11.34
C MET A 1 44.76 7.17 12.11
N SER A 2 45.48 7.38 13.20
CA SER A 2 45.86 6.26 14.07
C SER A 2 44.64 5.73 14.82
N GLU A 3 44.65 4.44 15.14
CA GLU A 3 43.60 3.80 15.94
C GLU A 3 43.39 4.50 17.30
N ALA A 4 44.46 5.09 17.85
CA ALA A 4 44.44 5.87 19.07
C ALA A 4 43.55 7.12 18.96
N THR A 5 43.62 7.87 17.86
CA THR A 5 42.78 9.07 17.66
C THR A 5 41.29 8.70 17.59
N VAL A 6 40.96 7.57 16.95
CA VAL A 6 39.59 7.08 16.88
C VAL A 6 39.07 6.69 18.27
N LYS A 7 39.89 6.01 19.08
CA LYS A 7 39.53 5.65 20.47
C LYS A 7 39.28 6.88 21.35
N VAL A 8 40.13 7.91 21.26
CA VAL A 8 39.97 9.17 22.00
C VAL A 8 38.68 9.88 21.57
N LEU A 9 38.39 9.95 20.27
CA LEU A 9 37.15 10.55 19.77
C LEU A 9 35.91 9.82 20.33
N VAL A 10 35.91 8.48 20.32
CA VAL A 10 34.80 7.69 20.88
C VAL A 10 34.63 7.95 22.38
N LEU A 11 35.70 8.12 23.14
CA LEU A 11 35.63 8.48 24.57
C LEU A 11 35.00 9.87 24.77
N ILE A 12 35.40 10.87 23.98
CA ILE A 12 34.80 12.20 24.02
C ILE A 12 33.30 12.14 23.69
N LEU A 13 32.92 11.41 22.63
CA LEU A 13 31.52 11.24 22.25
C LEU A 13 30.70 10.56 23.35
N LYS A 14 31.26 9.53 24.00
CA LYS A 14 30.62 8.86 25.15
C LYS A 14 30.41 9.82 26.33
N PHE A 15 31.42 10.63 26.64
CA PHE A 15 31.31 11.63 27.72
C PHE A 15 30.25 12.69 27.40
N LEU A 16 30.25 13.23 26.18
CA LEU A 16 29.25 14.19 25.73
C LEU A 16 27.84 13.60 25.76
N ALA A 17 27.66 12.37 25.25
CA ALA A 17 26.38 11.68 25.31
C ALA A 17 25.90 11.47 26.76
N PHE A 18 26.80 11.09 27.67
CA PHE A 18 26.48 10.95 29.09
C PHE A 18 26.02 12.28 29.73
N VAL A 19 26.70 13.39 29.43
CA VAL A 19 26.29 14.72 29.90
C VAL A 19 24.93 15.13 29.32
N ILE A 20 24.70 14.88 28.02
CA ILE A 20 23.42 15.14 27.37
C ILE A 20 22.31 14.30 28.00
N ASP A 21 22.56 13.02 28.27
CA ASP A 21 21.60 12.12 28.91
C ASP A 21 21.22 12.66 30.29
N ILE A 22 22.17 13.10 31.12
CA ILE A 22 21.88 13.71 32.43
C ILE A 22 20.99 14.94 32.30
N ILE A 23 21.33 15.86 31.38
CA ILE A 23 20.60 17.12 31.20
C ILE A 23 19.20 16.87 30.64
N THR A 24 19.07 15.93 29.70
CA THR A 24 17.82 15.69 28.98
C THR A 24 16.93 14.64 29.63
N PHE A 25 17.42 13.85 30.58
CA PHE A 25 16.68 12.74 31.19
C PHE A 25 15.33 13.18 31.76
N VAL A 26 15.31 14.16 32.67
CA VAL A 26 14.06 14.61 33.32
C VAL A 26 13.08 15.23 32.30
N PRO A 27 13.49 16.19 31.45
CA PRO A 27 12.61 16.72 30.41
C PRO A 27 12.06 15.63 29.47
N TYR A 28 12.90 14.71 29.01
CA TYR A 28 12.50 13.67 28.07
C TYR A 28 11.61 12.63 28.73
N PHE A 29 11.87 12.27 29.98
CA PHE A 29 10.99 11.37 30.72
C PHE A 29 9.57 11.95 30.87
N ILE A 30 9.46 13.25 31.17
CA ILE A 30 8.16 13.94 31.32
C ILE A 30 7.43 14.07 29.98
N ILE A 31 8.13 14.46 28.92
CA ILE A 31 7.55 14.76 27.60
C ILE A 31 7.26 13.48 26.81
N GLN A 32 8.25 12.59 26.70
CA GLN A 32 8.17 11.40 25.85
C GLN A 32 7.45 10.24 26.52
N ARG A 33 7.39 10.22 27.87
CA ARG A 33 6.74 9.15 28.66
C ARG A 33 7.19 7.75 28.21
N PRO A 34 8.50 7.45 28.29
CA PRO A 34 9.07 6.18 27.84
C PRO A 34 8.47 4.97 28.57
N ASP A 35 8.06 5.16 29.83
CA ASP A 35 7.31 4.19 30.63
C ASP A 35 6.00 3.78 29.93
N ARG A 36 5.25 4.75 29.40
CA ARG A 36 4.01 4.50 28.64
C ARG A 36 4.29 3.84 27.30
N VAL A 37 5.37 4.23 26.62
CA VAL A 37 5.78 3.59 25.35
C VAL A 37 6.08 2.11 25.59
N LEU A 38 6.89 1.79 26.61
CA LEU A 38 7.22 0.41 26.97
C LEU A 38 5.99 -0.39 27.43
N GLN A 39 5.13 0.22 28.25
CA GLN A 39 3.86 -0.40 28.65
C GLN A 39 2.98 -0.73 27.46
N LYS A 40 2.82 0.22 26.51
CA LYS A 40 2.06 -0.03 25.28
C LYS A 40 2.73 -1.08 24.39
N SER A 41 4.05 -1.05 24.23
CA SER A 41 4.78 -2.05 23.43
C SER A 41 4.61 -3.46 23.98
N LYS A 42 4.58 -3.63 25.30
CA LYS A 42 4.49 -4.93 25.98
C LYS A 42 3.08 -5.35 26.37
N ARG A 43 2.07 -4.52 26.08
CA ARG A 43 0.68 -4.85 26.40
C ARG A 43 0.25 -6.11 25.64
N ILE A 44 -0.71 -6.83 26.19
CA ILE A 44 -1.42 -7.85 25.43
C ILE A 44 -2.24 -7.15 24.35
N LYS A 45 -2.03 -7.55 23.09
CA LYS A 45 -2.63 -6.96 21.89
C LYS A 45 -3.73 -7.82 21.30
N ALA A 46 -3.66 -9.14 21.50
CA ALA A 46 -4.71 -10.09 21.13
C ALA A 46 -4.75 -11.28 22.09
N LYS A 47 -5.91 -11.95 22.13
CA LYS A 47 -6.13 -13.16 22.92
C LYS A 47 -7.08 -14.11 22.18
N PRO A 48 -7.00 -15.42 22.42
CA PRO A 48 -8.04 -16.35 21.98
C PRO A 48 -9.36 -16.04 22.69
N VAL A 49 -10.47 -16.09 21.95
CA VAL A 49 -11.81 -15.72 22.45
C VAL A 49 -12.23 -16.49 23.71
N SER A 50 -11.85 -17.76 23.83
CA SER A 50 -12.18 -18.62 24.98
C SER A 50 -11.04 -18.80 25.99
N GLY A 51 -9.84 -18.27 25.70
CA GLY A 51 -8.61 -18.60 26.42
C GLY A 51 -7.84 -19.80 25.87
N LYS A 52 -8.39 -20.59 24.95
CA LYS A 52 -7.71 -21.75 24.33
C LYS A 52 -6.96 -21.34 23.05
N PRO A 53 -5.68 -21.72 22.86
CA PRO A 53 -4.92 -21.36 21.66
C PRO A 53 -5.52 -21.83 20.33
N SER A 54 -6.31 -22.91 20.35
CA SER A 54 -7.05 -23.46 19.19
C SER A 54 -8.19 -22.57 18.71
N ASP A 55 -8.69 -21.69 19.58
CA ASP A 55 -9.85 -20.86 19.31
C ASP A 55 -9.42 -19.52 18.67
N PRO A 56 -10.33 -18.82 17.96
CA PRO A 56 -9.94 -17.64 17.21
C PRO A 56 -9.34 -16.56 18.10
N TRP A 57 -8.19 -16.04 17.68
CA TRP A 57 -7.49 -14.91 18.27
C TRP A 57 -8.08 -13.62 17.73
N ARG A 58 -8.45 -12.72 18.65
CA ARG A 58 -8.97 -11.39 18.34
C ARG A 58 -8.14 -10.33 19.03
N SER A 59 -8.03 -9.16 18.40
CA SER A 59 -7.43 -8.01 19.09
C SER A 59 -8.22 -7.65 20.34
N VAL A 60 -7.51 -7.23 21.38
CA VAL A 60 -8.14 -6.71 22.61
C VAL A 60 -8.86 -5.38 22.39
N ASP A 61 -8.60 -4.71 21.26
CA ASP A 61 -9.24 -3.44 20.89
C ASP A 61 -10.53 -3.65 20.08
N VAL A 62 -10.96 -4.91 19.86
CA VAL A 62 -12.25 -5.22 19.23
C VAL A 62 -13.39 -4.75 20.14
N PRO A 63 -14.40 -4.03 19.61
CA PRO A 63 -15.57 -3.63 20.39
C PRO A 63 -16.34 -4.82 20.98
N SER A 64 -17.08 -4.60 22.07
CA SER A 64 -17.96 -5.62 22.67
C SER A 64 -19.07 -6.09 21.72
N THR A 65 -19.40 -5.30 20.71
CA THR A 65 -20.38 -5.62 19.66
C THR A 65 -19.87 -6.60 18.61
N GLY A 66 -18.59 -6.99 18.66
CA GLY A 66 -17.96 -7.89 17.69
C GLY A 66 -16.97 -7.19 16.76
N LEU A 67 -16.53 -7.91 15.73
CA LEU A 67 -15.56 -7.43 14.75
C LEU A 67 -16.04 -6.15 14.06
N THR A 68 -15.14 -5.19 13.87
CA THR A 68 -15.45 -3.91 13.23
C THR A 68 -15.74 -4.10 11.74
N THR A 69 -16.85 -3.54 11.27
CA THR A 69 -17.29 -3.68 9.86
C THR A 69 -17.22 -2.38 9.06
N SER A 70 -17.03 -1.23 9.70
CA SER A 70 -17.02 0.08 9.07
C SER A 70 -16.21 1.08 9.89
N ILE A 71 -15.56 2.04 9.22
CA ILE A 71 -14.91 3.19 9.88
C ILE A 71 -15.97 4.17 10.39
N PHE A 72 -16.94 4.48 9.53
CA PHE A 72 -18.02 5.42 9.77
C PHE A 72 -19.35 4.68 9.62
N PRO A 73 -20.23 4.66 10.66
CA PRO A 73 -21.48 3.91 10.62
C PRO A 73 -22.42 4.30 9.46
N GLU A 74 -22.34 5.55 8.99
CA GLU A 74 -23.11 6.06 7.87
C GLU A 74 -22.60 5.60 6.49
N CYS A 75 -21.38 5.07 6.41
CA CYS A 75 -20.78 4.62 5.16
C CYS A 75 -20.92 3.11 5.01
N THR A 76 -21.59 2.67 3.96
CA THR A 76 -21.81 1.24 3.68
C THR A 76 -21.02 0.75 2.47
N THR A 77 -20.51 1.66 1.64
CA THR A 77 -19.81 1.34 0.40
C THR A 77 -18.54 2.18 0.26
N LEU A 78 -17.67 1.79 -0.68
CA LEU A 78 -16.45 2.54 -1.00
C LEU A 78 -16.78 3.93 -1.56
N ASP A 79 -17.89 4.06 -2.30
CA ASP A 79 -18.42 5.37 -2.74
C ASP A 79 -18.80 6.22 -1.55
N ASP A 80 -19.50 5.67 -0.54
CA ASP A 80 -19.88 6.44 0.64
C ASP A 80 -18.65 6.99 1.38
N LEU A 81 -17.56 6.21 1.49
CA LEU A 81 -16.31 6.68 2.09
C LEU A 81 -15.72 7.86 1.34
N PHE A 82 -15.63 7.75 0.01
CA PHE A 82 -15.03 8.80 -0.80
C PHE A 82 -15.93 10.04 -0.88
N SER A 83 -17.24 9.87 -1.06
CA SER A 83 -18.21 10.97 -1.03
C SER A 83 -18.22 11.70 0.32
N ARG A 84 -18.11 10.97 1.44
CA ARG A 84 -17.95 11.58 2.76
C ARG A 84 -16.67 12.41 2.83
N ALA A 85 -15.54 11.88 2.35
CA ALA A 85 -14.29 12.63 2.29
C ALA A 85 -14.40 13.88 1.41
N CYS A 86 -15.05 13.79 0.24
CA CYS A 86 -15.31 14.96 -0.62
C CYS A 86 -16.17 16.02 0.04
N ASN A 87 -17.18 15.64 0.83
CA ASN A 87 -18.03 16.59 1.56
C ASN A 87 -17.26 17.35 2.64
N ILE A 88 -16.32 16.68 3.33
CA ILE A 88 -15.57 17.28 4.46
C ILE A 88 -14.33 18.03 3.96
N TYR A 89 -13.63 17.48 2.98
CA TYR A 89 -12.31 17.93 2.51
C TYR A 89 -12.35 18.53 1.10
N SER A 90 -13.51 18.95 0.61
CA SER A 90 -13.78 19.45 -0.74
C SER A 90 -12.66 20.29 -1.38
N SER A 91 -12.16 21.30 -0.67
CA SER A 91 -11.10 22.22 -1.14
C SER A 91 -9.66 21.76 -0.86
N HIS A 92 -9.47 20.66 -0.15
CA HIS A 92 -8.13 20.14 0.15
C HIS A 92 -7.55 19.41 -1.07
N PRO A 93 -6.21 19.43 -1.25
CA PRO A 93 -5.54 18.60 -2.24
C PRO A 93 -5.87 17.11 -2.02
N CYS A 94 -6.17 16.40 -3.11
CA CYS A 94 -6.54 14.98 -3.11
C CYS A 94 -5.47 14.16 -3.83
N LEU A 95 -5.35 14.33 -5.15
CA LEU A 95 -4.42 13.58 -6.00
C LEU A 95 -3.39 14.51 -6.63
N GLY A 96 -2.12 14.13 -6.57
CA GLY A 96 -1.00 14.92 -7.08
C GLY A 96 -0.17 14.16 -8.10
N THR A 97 0.15 14.79 -9.23
CA THR A 97 1.03 14.25 -10.29
C THR A 97 2.11 15.25 -10.67
N ARG A 98 3.25 14.78 -11.19
CA ARG A 98 4.33 15.65 -11.67
C ARG A 98 4.36 15.66 -13.19
N ASP A 99 4.53 16.84 -13.76
CA ASP A 99 4.75 16.97 -15.20
C ASP A 99 6.17 16.54 -15.57
N VAL A 100 6.29 15.86 -16.71
CA VAL A 100 7.59 15.58 -17.33
C VAL A 100 7.99 16.81 -18.14
N ILE A 101 8.98 17.56 -17.65
CA ILE A 101 9.48 18.77 -18.30
C ILE A 101 10.30 18.41 -19.53
N SER A 102 11.18 17.41 -19.41
CA SER A 102 11.97 16.90 -20.52
C SER A 102 12.35 15.43 -20.32
N GLU A 103 12.55 14.73 -21.44
CA GLU A 103 13.17 13.41 -21.49
C GLU A 103 14.53 13.54 -22.18
N ASP A 104 15.59 13.06 -21.53
CA ASP A 104 16.94 13.01 -22.09
C ASP A 104 17.38 11.54 -22.26
N ASP A 105 18.00 11.25 -23.39
CA ASP A 105 18.58 9.94 -23.68
C ASP A 105 20.02 9.86 -23.13
N GLU A 106 20.25 9.02 -22.13
CA GLU A 106 21.59 8.75 -21.58
C GLU A 106 22.10 7.41 -22.11
N VAL A 107 23.06 7.46 -23.04
CA VAL A 107 23.72 6.26 -23.59
C VAL A 107 24.74 5.75 -22.58
N GLN A 108 24.53 4.53 -22.08
CA GLN A 108 25.48 3.88 -21.19
C GLN A 108 26.70 3.34 -21.95
N PRO A 109 27.83 3.07 -21.25
CA PRO A 109 29.03 2.51 -21.87
C PRO A 109 28.81 1.16 -22.59
N ASN A 110 27.73 0.44 -22.26
CA ASN A 110 27.32 -0.81 -22.91
C ASN A 110 26.42 -0.59 -24.14
N GLY A 111 26.24 0.65 -24.60
CA GLY A 111 25.39 1.01 -25.73
C GLY A 111 23.89 1.07 -25.43
N LYS A 112 23.43 0.74 -24.22
CA LYS A 112 22.02 0.86 -23.85
C LYS A 112 21.67 2.32 -23.55
N THR A 113 20.66 2.85 -24.24
CA THR A 113 20.10 4.16 -23.95
C THR A 113 19.06 4.05 -22.82
N PHE A 114 19.23 4.85 -21.77
CA PHE A 114 18.26 5.00 -20.70
C PHE A 114 17.60 6.37 -20.79
N LYS A 115 16.27 6.38 -20.81
CA LYS A 115 15.49 7.61 -20.71
C LYS A 115 15.55 8.18 -19.30
N LYS A 116 16.11 9.38 -19.19
CA LYS A 116 16.15 10.19 -17.96
C LYS A 116 15.08 11.28 -18.03
N LEU A 117 14.41 11.49 -16.91
CA LEU A 117 13.33 12.45 -16.76
C LEU A 117 13.80 13.63 -15.93
N VAL A 118 13.42 14.83 -16.38
CA VAL A 118 13.38 16.03 -15.56
C VAL A 118 11.92 16.27 -15.20
N LEU A 119 11.61 16.17 -13.91
CA LEU A 119 10.24 16.24 -13.41
C LEU A 119 9.99 17.60 -12.74
N GLY A 120 8.81 18.18 -12.97
CA GLY A 120 8.40 19.46 -12.39
C GLY A 120 7.92 19.37 -10.94
N ALA A 121 7.18 20.39 -10.49
CA ALA A 121 6.48 20.36 -9.22
C ALA A 121 5.25 19.44 -9.27
N TYR A 122 4.71 19.06 -8.12
CA TYR A 122 3.41 18.38 -8.04
C TYR A 122 2.29 19.35 -8.38
N GLN A 123 1.48 18.99 -9.37
CA GLN A 123 0.18 19.59 -9.64
C GLN A 123 -0.88 18.80 -8.88
N TRP A 124 -1.76 19.51 -8.17
CA TRP A 124 -2.74 18.91 -7.27
C TRP A 124 -4.16 19.17 -7.76
N GLU A 125 -4.96 18.11 -7.79
CA GLU A 125 -6.40 18.17 -7.92
C GLU A 125 -7.03 18.12 -6.52
N THR A 126 -8.01 18.97 -6.25
CA THR A 126 -8.76 18.94 -4.98
C THR A 126 -9.75 17.78 -4.94
N PHE A 127 -10.24 17.43 -3.74
CA PHE A 127 -11.30 16.41 -3.61
C PHE A 127 -12.54 16.74 -4.47
N ALA A 128 -12.92 18.03 -4.57
CA ALA A 128 -14.03 18.46 -5.43
C ALA A 128 -13.75 18.27 -6.93
N GLN A 129 -12.52 18.55 -7.38
CA GLN A 129 -12.13 18.35 -8.78
C GLN A 129 -12.13 16.86 -9.13
N VAL A 130 -11.56 16.02 -8.26
CA VAL A 130 -11.55 14.57 -8.42
C VAL A 130 -12.98 14.01 -8.43
N ASP A 131 -13.85 14.49 -7.53
CA ASP A 131 -15.28 14.09 -7.50
C ASP A 131 -16.01 14.42 -8.80
N SER A 132 -15.79 15.63 -9.33
CA SER A 132 -16.34 16.06 -10.62
C SER A 132 -15.87 15.16 -11.76
N ARG A 133 -14.57 14.82 -11.79
CA ARG A 133 -14.00 13.90 -12.78
C ARG A 133 -14.58 12.50 -12.69
N ILE A 134 -14.78 11.96 -11.48
CA ILE A 134 -15.45 10.67 -11.27
C ILE A 134 -16.86 10.66 -11.86
N ASN A 135 -17.64 11.72 -11.60
CA ASN A 135 -19.00 11.85 -12.14
C ASN A 135 -19.01 11.98 -13.67
N ASN A 136 -18.12 12.81 -14.22
CA ASN A 136 -17.95 12.98 -15.66
C ASN A 136 -17.52 11.66 -16.32
N PHE A 137 -16.52 10.98 -15.76
CA PHE A 137 -15.98 9.76 -16.34
C PHE A 137 -17.02 8.63 -16.32
N GLY A 138 -17.70 8.39 -15.20
CA GLY A 138 -18.72 7.35 -15.11
C GLY A 138 -19.92 7.57 -16.01
N ASN A 139 -20.39 8.82 -16.13
CA ASN A 139 -21.43 9.15 -17.09
C ASN A 139 -20.95 9.05 -18.54
N GLY A 140 -19.68 9.33 -18.80
CA GLY A 140 -19.03 9.05 -20.08
C GLY A 140 -19.09 7.57 -20.44
N LEU A 141 -18.71 6.69 -19.52
CA LEU A 141 -18.79 5.24 -19.73
C LEU A 141 -20.23 4.77 -19.98
N ARG A 142 -21.22 5.33 -19.27
CA ARG A 142 -22.64 5.07 -19.53
C ARG A 142 -23.10 5.53 -20.90
N ALA A 143 -22.64 6.70 -21.35
CA ALA A 143 -22.92 7.21 -22.70
C ALA A 143 -22.36 6.28 -23.79
N LEU A 144 -21.23 5.63 -23.52
CA LEU A 144 -20.63 4.58 -24.36
C LEU A 144 -21.34 3.22 -24.22
N GLY A 145 -22.43 3.14 -23.44
CA GLY A 145 -23.24 1.94 -23.28
C GLY A 145 -22.82 1.00 -22.15
N HIS A 146 -21.84 1.37 -21.33
CA HIS A 146 -21.47 0.57 -20.16
C HIS A 146 -22.57 0.64 -19.08
N LYS A 147 -22.93 -0.54 -18.54
CA LYS A 147 -24.08 -0.69 -17.63
C LYS A 147 -23.60 -1.01 -16.21
N PRO A 148 -24.36 -0.60 -15.16
CA PRO A 148 -24.13 -1.09 -13.82
C PRO A 148 -24.05 -2.62 -13.77
N ARG A 149 -23.24 -3.15 -12.86
CA ARG A 149 -22.86 -4.56 -12.66
C ARG A 149 -22.14 -5.21 -13.85
N SER A 150 -21.81 -4.46 -14.90
CA SER A 150 -20.96 -4.94 -15.99
C SER A 150 -19.50 -4.73 -15.62
N ARG A 151 -18.67 -5.73 -15.87
CA ARG A 151 -17.23 -5.68 -15.55
C ARG A 151 -16.46 -4.84 -16.57
N LEU A 152 -15.39 -4.20 -16.14
CA LEU A 152 -14.37 -3.61 -17.00
C LEU A 152 -12.98 -3.96 -16.49
N VAL A 153 -11.98 -3.95 -17.37
CA VAL A 153 -10.58 -4.18 -16.97
C VAL A 153 -9.84 -2.87 -16.83
N ILE A 154 -9.02 -2.75 -15.79
CA ILE A 154 -7.97 -1.72 -15.67
C ILE A 154 -6.61 -2.42 -15.77
N PHE A 155 -5.88 -2.11 -16.84
CA PHE A 155 -4.53 -2.59 -17.14
C PHE A 155 -3.60 -1.40 -17.35
N ALA A 156 -3.12 -0.83 -16.24
CA ALA A 156 -2.29 0.37 -16.26
C ALA A 156 -1.37 0.43 -15.03
N GLU A 157 -0.27 1.16 -15.16
CA GLU A 157 0.58 1.53 -14.04
C GLU A 157 -0.16 2.48 -13.08
N THR A 158 0.31 2.52 -11.84
CA THR A 158 -0.20 3.41 -10.79
C THR A 158 -0.10 4.87 -11.18
N ARG A 159 -1.24 5.58 -11.18
CA ARG A 159 -1.37 7.01 -11.49
C ARG A 159 -2.71 7.54 -10.99
N ALA A 160 -2.86 8.87 -10.94
CA ALA A 160 -4.11 9.52 -10.51
C ALA A 160 -5.35 9.06 -11.31
N GLU A 161 -5.23 8.96 -12.63
CA GLU A 161 -6.33 8.48 -13.49
C GLU A 161 -6.76 7.04 -13.16
N TRP A 162 -5.85 6.20 -12.65
CA TRP A 162 -6.18 4.86 -12.19
C TRP A 162 -7.13 4.91 -11.00
N MET A 163 -6.78 5.70 -9.97
CA MET A 163 -7.63 5.82 -8.78
C MET A 163 -8.96 6.52 -9.09
N ILE A 164 -8.96 7.49 -10.02
CA ILE A 164 -10.21 8.10 -10.54
C ILE A 164 -11.09 7.03 -11.20
N ALA A 165 -10.50 6.17 -12.04
CA ALA A 165 -11.23 5.07 -12.66
C ALA A 165 -11.77 4.07 -11.62
N ALA A 166 -10.99 3.72 -10.59
CA ALA A 166 -11.44 2.85 -9.51
C ALA A 166 -12.60 3.47 -8.70
N GLN A 167 -12.49 4.73 -8.29
CA GLN A 167 -13.57 5.44 -7.60
C GLN A 167 -14.83 5.58 -8.48
N THR A 168 -14.65 5.75 -9.79
CA THR A 168 -15.76 5.71 -10.76
C THR A 168 -16.44 4.35 -10.78
N CYS A 169 -15.67 3.27 -10.80
CA CYS A 169 -16.19 1.91 -10.73
C CYS A 169 -17.00 1.69 -9.45
N PHE A 170 -16.50 2.14 -8.31
CA PHE A 170 -17.20 2.05 -7.03
C PHE A 170 -18.52 2.84 -7.03
N ARG A 171 -18.50 4.09 -7.51
CA ARG A 171 -19.70 4.95 -7.54
C ARG A 171 -20.80 4.46 -8.45
N PHE A 172 -20.43 3.97 -9.64
CA PHE A 172 -21.37 3.58 -10.69
C PHE A 172 -21.72 2.09 -10.67
N ASN A 173 -21.25 1.36 -9.65
CA ASN A 173 -21.44 -0.08 -9.50
C ASN A 173 -20.90 -0.84 -10.73
N PHE A 174 -19.72 -0.50 -11.21
CA PHE A 174 -18.99 -1.25 -12.24
C PHE A 174 -17.96 -2.14 -11.55
N PRO A 175 -18.14 -3.47 -11.48
CA PRO A 175 -17.14 -4.33 -10.88
C PRO A 175 -15.81 -4.23 -11.65
N MET A 176 -14.78 -3.66 -11.03
CA MET A 176 -13.50 -3.47 -11.73
C MET A 176 -12.68 -4.75 -11.68
N VAL A 177 -12.04 -5.08 -12.79
CA VAL A 177 -11.07 -6.17 -12.89
C VAL A 177 -9.69 -5.56 -12.95
N THR A 178 -8.77 -5.96 -12.07
CA THR A 178 -7.40 -5.44 -12.09
C THR A 178 -6.43 -6.46 -12.67
N LEU A 179 -5.58 -5.99 -13.59
CA LEU A 179 -4.49 -6.76 -14.17
C LEU A 179 -3.19 -5.95 -14.04
N TYR A 180 -2.11 -6.58 -13.59
CA TYR A 180 -0.81 -5.91 -13.48
C TYR A 180 -0.32 -5.45 -14.85
N ALA A 181 0.09 -4.18 -14.97
CA ALA A 181 0.71 -3.61 -16.17
C ALA A 181 1.92 -4.42 -16.70
N THR A 182 2.60 -5.13 -15.80
CA THR A 182 3.75 -5.99 -16.08
C THR A 182 3.39 -7.39 -16.57
N LEU A 183 2.11 -7.76 -16.64
CA LEU A 183 1.70 -9.05 -17.18
C LEU A 183 2.12 -9.21 -18.65
N GLY A 184 2.48 -10.44 -18.98
CA GLY A 184 2.67 -10.88 -20.35
C GLY A 184 1.36 -10.91 -21.13
N VAL A 185 1.47 -10.96 -22.46
CA VAL A 185 0.33 -10.92 -23.39
C VAL A 185 -0.65 -12.06 -23.13
N ASP A 186 -0.17 -13.28 -22.93
CA ASP A 186 -1.04 -14.47 -22.75
C ASP A 186 -1.88 -14.36 -21.47
N ALA A 187 -1.27 -13.90 -20.37
CA ALA A 187 -1.96 -13.70 -19.11
C ALA A 187 -2.99 -12.57 -19.19
N LEU A 188 -2.70 -11.51 -19.95
CA LEU A 188 -3.64 -10.42 -20.22
C LEU A 188 -4.83 -10.89 -21.06
N ILE A 189 -4.59 -11.66 -22.13
CA ILE A 189 -5.64 -12.27 -22.96
C ILE A 189 -6.52 -13.18 -22.09
N HIS A 190 -5.91 -14.01 -21.26
CA HIS A 190 -6.64 -14.90 -20.34
C HIS A 190 -7.57 -14.11 -19.40
N GLY A 191 -7.05 -13.09 -18.72
CA GLY A 191 -7.86 -12.27 -17.80
C GLY A 191 -9.01 -11.52 -18.50
N ILE A 192 -8.77 -10.98 -19.71
CA ILE A 192 -9.82 -10.31 -20.49
C ILE A 192 -10.92 -11.31 -20.93
N ASN A 193 -10.53 -12.47 -21.46
CA ASN A 193 -11.47 -13.46 -21.96
C ASN A 193 -12.26 -14.14 -20.84
N GLU A 194 -11.60 -14.47 -19.73
CA GLU A 194 -12.27 -15.11 -18.58
C GLU A 194 -13.36 -14.19 -18.01
N THR A 195 -13.07 -12.88 -17.92
CA THR A 195 -14.00 -11.88 -17.39
C THR A 195 -15.05 -11.39 -18.38
N GLU A 196 -14.88 -11.72 -19.67
CA GLU A 196 -15.80 -11.38 -20.77
C GLU A 196 -16.07 -9.88 -20.86
N VAL A 197 -15.04 -9.05 -20.63
CA VAL A 197 -15.21 -7.59 -20.62
C VAL A 197 -15.30 -7.03 -22.04
N SER A 198 -16.11 -5.99 -22.19
CA SER A 198 -16.20 -5.22 -23.44
C SER A 198 -15.38 -3.94 -23.43
N LEU A 199 -14.93 -3.50 -22.26
CA LEU A 199 -14.21 -2.25 -22.05
C LEU A 199 -12.93 -2.51 -21.26
N VAL A 200 -11.81 -2.01 -21.79
CA VAL A 200 -10.51 -2.03 -21.12
C VAL A 200 -9.98 -0.60 -20.99
N ILE A 201 -9.54 -0.24 -19.79
CA ILE A 201 -8.86 1.01 -19.50
C ILE A 201 -7.36 0.72 -19.40
N THR A 202 -6.54 1.41 -20.18
CA THR A 202 -5.08 1.21 -20.25
C THR A 202 -4.32 2.53 -20.22
N SER A 203 -3.02 2.49 -19.96
CA SER A 203 -2.14 3.66 -20.15
C SER A 203 -1.69 3.79 -21.62
N PHE A 204 -1.34 5.02 -22.02
CA PHE A 204 -0.82 5.30 -23.36
C PHE A 204 0.45 4.49 -23.68
N GLU A 205 1.30 4.29 -22.68
CA GLU A 205 2.54 3.51 -22.79
C GLU A 205 2.30 2.03 -23.09
N LEU A 206 1.16 1.49 -22.65
CA LEU A 206 0.77 0.10 -22.84
C LEU A 206 -0.07 -0.12 -24.09
N LEU A 207 -0.52 0.95 -24.76
CA LEU A 207 -1.35 0.87 -25.97
C LEU A 207 -0.76 -0.03 -27.08
N PRO A 208 0.56 -0.02 -27.35
CA PRO A 208 1.13 -0.91 -28.37
C PRO A 208 0.92 -2.40 -28.10
N LYS A 209 0.80 -2.84 -26.83
CA LYS A 209 0.52 -4.25 -26.50
C LYS A 209 -0.83 -4.71 -27.06
N PHE A 210 -1.78 -3.81 -27.26
CA PHE A 210 -3.11 -4.17 -27.76
C PHE A 210 -3.14 -4.59 -29.22
N GLN A 211 -2.07 -4.37 -29.99
CA GLN A 211 -1.94 -4.92 -31.34
C GLN A 211 -1.95 -6.46 -31.36
N THR A 212 -1.40 -7.10 -30.31
CA THR A 212 -1.36 -8.56 -30.19
C THR A 212 -2.48 -9.13 -29.32
N VAL A 213 -3.02 -8.32 -28.39
CA VAL A 213 -4.08 -8.74 -27.47
C VAL A 213 -5.46 -8.72 -28.14
N LEU A 214 -5.80 -7.65 -28.87
CA LEU A 214 -7.13 -7.47 -29.47
C LEU A 214 -7.55 -8.61 -30.43
N PRO A 215 -6.66 -9.20 -31.27
CA PRO A 215 -7.05 -10.32 -32.14
C PRO A 215 -7.54 -11.56 -31.38
N ASN A 216 -7.16 -11.67 -30.11
CA ASN A 216 -7.47 -12.81 -29.25
C ASN A 216 -8.48 -12.45 -28.14
N THR A 217 -9.08 -11.25 -28.19
CA THR A 217 -10.04 -10.76 -27.18
C THR A 217 -11.29 -10.16 -27.85
N PRO A 218 -12.11 -11.01 -28.51
CA PRO A 218 -13.18 -10.55 -29.41
C PRO A 218 -14.33 -9.82 -28.70
N THR A 219 -14.43 -9.91 -27.38
CA THR A 219 -15.44 -9.19 -26.59
C THR A 219 -15.12 -7.71 -26.44
N VAL A 220 -13.85 -7.31 -26.58
CA VAL A 220 -13.39 -5.94 -26.37
C VAL A 220 -13.84 -5.05 -27.53
N THR A 221 -14.71 -4.10 -27.22
CA THR A 221 -15.23 -3.11 -28.17
C THR A 221 -14.71 -1.70 -27.89
N HIS A 222 -14.23 -1.43 -26.66
CA HIS A 222 -13.76 -0.12 -26.24
C HIS A 222 -12.42 -0.20 -25.51
N LEU A 223 -11.48 0.65 -25.92
CA LEU A 223 -10.26 0.97 -25.19
C LEU A 223 -10.29 2.42 -24.71
N ILE A 224 -10.18 2.63 -23.41
CA ILE A 224 -10.03 3.96 -22.81
C ILE A 224 -8.57 4.15 -22.39
N VAL A 225 -7.94 5.23 -22.83
CA VAL A 225 -6.49 5.44 -22.70
C VAL A 225 -6.18 6.59 -21.75
N MET A 226 -5.45 6.29 -20.68
CA MET A 226 -4.96 7.24 -19.68
C MET A 226 -3.67 7.93 -20.16
N GLY A 227 -3.43 9.15 -19.69
CA GLY A 227 -2.13 9.81 -19.85
C GLY A 227 -1.83 10.36 -21.25
N CYS A 228 -2.85 10.56 -22.08
CA CYS A 228 -2.70 11.15 -23.41
C CYS A 228 -3.84 12.11 -23.75
N THR A 229 -3.55 13.10 -24.58
CA THR A 229 -4.59 13.91 -25.22
C THR A 229 -5.17 13.21 -26.44
N ARG A 230 -6.35 13.66 -26.89
CA ARG A 230 -6.94 13.26 -28.17
C ARG A 230 -5.96 13.38 -29.34
N GLN A 231 -5.20 14.48 -29.41
CA GLN A 231 -4.24 14.69 -30.50
C GLN A 231 -3.08 13.70 -30.44
N GLN A 232 -2.55 13.41 -29.24
CA GLN A 232 -1.48 12.42 -29.05
C GLN A 232 -1.95 11.02 -29.45
N LEU A 233 -3.16 10.64 -29.03
CA LEU A 233 -3.76 9.35 -29.37
C LEU A 233 -3.97 9.20 -30.88
N ALA A 234 -4.53 10.21 -31.54
CA ALA A 234 -4.70 10.21 -33.00
C ALA A 234 -3.37 10.12 -33.77
N SER A 235 -2.29 10.66 -33.18
CA SER A 235 -0.96 10.67 -33.78
C SER A 235 -0.15 9.40 -33.54
N ALA A 236 -0.59 8.51 -32.64
CA ALA A 236 0.20 7.36 -32.17
C ALA A 236 0.48 6.29 -33.25
N LYS A 237 -0.05 6.42 -34.48
CA LYS A 237 0.11 5.50 -35.63
C LYS A 237 -0.04 4.01 -35.26
N THR A 238 -0.76 3.71 -34.18
CA THR A 238 -0.92 2.34 -33.69
C THR A 238 -2.02 1.70 -34.52
N LYS A 239 -1.66 0.76 -35.39
CA LYS A 239 -2.63 -0.02 -36.16
C LYS A 239 -3.35 -0.99 -35.21
N LEU A 240 -4.44 -0.52 -34.62
CA LEU A 240 -5.34 -1.34 -33.81
C LEU A 240 -6.39 -1.98 -34.73
N LEU A 241 -7.04 -3.03 -34.22
CA LEU A 241 -8.08 -3.75 -34.95
C LEU A 241 -9.26 -2.84 -35.30
N GLU A 242 -9.74 -2.97 -36.54
CA GLU A 242 -10.97 -2.31 -36.98
C GLU A 242 -12.15 -2.76 -36.12
N GLY A 243 -13.03 -1.81 -35.75
CA GLY A 243 -14.21 -2.07 -34.92
C GLY A 243 -14.02 -1.86 -33.42
N VAL A 244 -12.80 -1.60 -32.93
CA VAL A 244 -12.55 -1.22 -31.53
C VAL A 244 -12.48 0.31 -31.42
N ALA A 245 -13.37 0.89 -30.60
CA ALA A 245 -13.35 2.33 -30.31
C ALA A 245 -12.24 2.65 -29.31
N VAL A 246 -11.36 3.60 -29.65
CA VAL A 246 -10.23 4.00 -28.81
C VAL A 246 -10.36 5.47 -28.45
N LEU A 247 -10.46 5.77 -27.16
CA LEU A 247 -10.76 7.11 -26.64
C LEU A 247 -9.77 7.47 -25.53
N ALA A 248 -9.38 8.73 -25.46
CA ALA A 248 -8.68 9.24 -24.27
C ALA A 248 -9.66 9.38 -23.09
N VAL A 249 -9.17 9.25 -21.84
CA VAL A 249 -10.00 9.44 -20.63
C VAL A 249 -10.74 10.78 -20.65
N GLN A 250 -10.09 11.86 -21.08
CA GLN A 250 -10.66 13.20 -21.15
C GLN A 250 -11.82 13.30 -22.16
N GLU A 251 -11.80 12.50 -23.23
CA GLU A 251 -12.91 12.43 -24.18
C GLU A 251 -14.12 11.74 -23.54
N ALA A 252 -13.90 10.64 -22.81
CA ALA A 252 -14.95 9.97 -22.06
C ALA A 252 -15.55 10.91 -20.99
N GLU A 253 -14.71 11.62 -20.23
CA GLU A 253 -15.17 12.65 -19.28
C GLU A 253 -16.02 13.73 -19.97
N THR A 254 -15.60 14.19 -21.15
CA THR A 254 -16.35 15.18 -21.94
C THR A 254 -17.73 14.68 -22.32
N PHE A 255 -17.86 13.42 -22.77
CA PHE A 255 -19.16 12.82 -23.09
C PHE A 255 -20.09 12.79 -21.87
N GLY A 256 -19.55 12.57 -20.67
CA GLY A 256 -20.33 12.55 -19.43
C GLY A 256 -20.85 13.91 -18.98
N THR A 257 -20.20 15.01 -19.36
CA THR A 257 -20.65 16.38 -18.98
C THR A 257 -22.08 16.66 -19.45
N ALA A 258 -22.46 16.18 -20.64
CA ALA A 258 -23.80 16.36 -21.19
C ALA A 258 -24.89 15.56 -20.44
N LEU A 259 -24.54 14.40 -19.87
CA LEU A 259 -25.44 13.59 -19.05
C LEU A 259 -25.54 14.10 -17.60
N ASN A 260 -24.45 14.65 -17.06
CA ASN A 260 -24.47 15.34 -15.76
C ASN A 260 -25.48 16.49 -15.76
N ALA A 261 -25.56 17.26 -16.84
CA ALA A 261 -26.55 18.33 -16.99
C ALA A 261 -28.02 17.85 -16.94
N ARG A 262 -28.27 16.54 -17.15
CA ARG A 262 -29.61 15.92 -17.08
C ARG A 262 -29.94 15.32 -15.71
N ASN A 263 -29.07 15.47 -14.70
CA ASN A 263 -29.24 14.96 -13.33
C ASN A 263 -29.59 13.46 -13.22
N VAL A 264 -29.10 12.64 -14.16
CA VAL A 264 -29.23 11.18 -14.04
C VAL A 264 -28.11 10.65 -13.16
N GLY A 265 -28.43 10.38 -11.88
CA GLY A 265 -27.48 9.83 -10.93
C GLY A 265 -26.99 8.41 -11.29
N PRO A 266 -25.86 7.96 -10.72
CA PRO A 266 -25.41 6.58 -10.83
C PRO A 266 -26.38 5.62 -10.13
N GLU A 267 -26.41 4.37 -10.58
CA GLU A 267 -26.99 3.29 -9.75
C GLU A 267 -25.98 2.96 -8.66
N LYS A 268 -26.28 3.37 -7.42
CA LYS A 268 -25.36 3.16 -6.30
C LYS A 268 -25.16 1.67 -5.98
N PRO A 269 -23.95 1.27 -5.57
CA PRO A 269 -23.68 -0.11 -5.14
C PRO A 269 -24.36 -0.42 -3.81
N ARG A 270 -24.48 -1.72 -3.53
CA ARG A 270 -24.81 -2.27 -2.21
C ARG A 270 -23.56 -2.92 -1.59
N LEU A 271 -23.59 -3.15 -0.29
CA LEU A 271 -22.52 -3.82 0.47
C LEU A 271 -22.04 -5.12 -0.19
N ASP A 272 -22.96 -5.95 -0.67
CA ASP A 272 -22.65 -7.27 -1.22
C ASP A 272 -22.44 -7.26 -2.75
N ASP A 273 -22.56 -6.10 -3.41
CA ASP A 273 -22.17 -5.97 -4.83
C ASP A 273 -20.64 -6.14 -4.96
N ILE A 274 -20.20 -6.74 -6.07
CA ILE A 274 -18.78 -6.94 -6.38
C ILE A 274 -18.15 -5.59 -6.68
N ALA A 275 -17.14 -5.20 -5.89
CA ALA A 275 -16.37 -3.99 -6.13
C ALA A 275 -15.17 -4.29 -7.05
N VAL A 276 -14.44 -5.38 -6.76
CA VAL A 276 -13.17 -5.70 -7.42
C VAL A 276 -13.07 -7.19 -7.69
N ILE A 277 -12.58 -7.54 -8.88
CA ILE A 277 -12.03 -8.86 -9.20
C ILE A 277 -10.52 -8.66 -9.41
N MET A 278 -9.73 -8.99 -8.40
CA MET A 278 -8.30 -8.72 -8.40
C MET A 278 -7.53 -9.97 -8.81
N TYR A 279 -6.85 -9.93 -9.95
CA TYR A 279 -6.05 -11.06 -10.40
C TYR A 279 -4.73 -11.16 -9.66
N THR A 280 -4.45 -12.36 -9.13
CA THR A 280 -3.20 -12.68 -8.44
C THR A 280 -2.39 -13.70 -9.25
N SER A 281 -1.07 -13.53 -9.27
CA SER A 281 -0.16 -14.55 -9.78
C SER A 281 0.02 -15.62 -8.71
N GLY A 282 -0.72 -16.71 -8.80
CA GLY A 282 -0.53 -17.87 -7.91
C GLY A 282 0.79 -18.60 -8.20
N SER A 283 1.24 -19.42 -7.25
CA SER A 283 2.51 -20.15 -7.30
C SER A 283 2.61 -21.22 -8.41
N THR A 284 1.48 -21.66 -9.00
CA THR A 284 1.44 -22.87 -9.83
C THR A 284 0.60 -22.78 -11.11
N GLY A 285 0.17 -21.60 -11.58
CA GLY A 285 -0.66 -21.55 -12.79
C GLY A 285 -1.06 -20.18 -13.33
N LEU A 286 -2.09 -20.18 -14.17
CA LEU A 286 -2.72 -18.97 -14.72
C LEU A 286 -3.20 -18.05 -13.58
N PRO A 287 -3.15 -16.71 -13.76
CA PRO A 287 -3.64 -15.78 -12.77
C PRO A 287 -5.10 -16.05 -12.40
N LYS A 288 -5.45 -15.92 -11.12
CA LYS A 288 -6.82 -16.17 -10.62
C LYS A 288 -7.45 -14.87 -10.13
N GLY A 289 -8.70 -14.61 -10.51
CA GLY A 289 -9.44 -13.43 -10.05
C GLY A 289 -10.05 -13.63 -8.67
N VAL A 290 -9.59 -12.90 -7.66
CA VAL A 290 -10.19 -12.89 -6.31
C VAL A 290 -11.37 -11.92 -6.27
N ILE A 291 -12.55 -12.39 -5.89
CA ILE A 291 -13.79 -11.60 -5.84
C ILE A 291 -13.90 -10.87 -4.49
N LEU A 292 -13.82 -9.54 -4.53
CA LEU A 292 -13.97 -8.65 -3.38
C LEU A 292 -15.24 -7.82 -3.52
N SER A 293 -16.15 -7.94 -2.56
CA SER A 293 -17.32 -7.07 -2.43
C SER A 293 -16.98 -5.73 -1.79
N HIS A 294 -17.89 -4.76 -1.88
CA HIS A 294 -17.78 -3.52 -1.11
C HIS A 294 -17.64 -3.79 0.38
N ARG A 295 -18.41 -4.73 0.94
CA ARG A 295 -18.34 -5.15 2.34
C ARG A 295 -16.94 -5.60 2.72
N ASN A 296 -16.30 -6.43 1.88
CA ASN A 296 -14.98 -6.97 2.19
C ASN A 296 -13.95 -5.85 2.35
N LEU A 297 -13.88 -4.95 1.36
CA LEU A 297 -12.95 -3.83 1.38
C LEU A 297 -13.28 -2.83 2.49
N MET A 298 -14.55 -2.49 2.72
CA MET A 298 -14.98 -1.63 3.84
C MET A 298 -14.53 -2.16 5.19
N CYS A 299 -14.72 -3.46 5.44
CA CYS A 299 -14.28 -4.10 6.67
C CYS A 299 -12.75 -4.06 6.77
N GLY A 300 -12.03 -4.43 5.71
CA GLY A 300 -10.57 -4.38 5.64
C GLY A 300 -10.01 -2.99 5.96
N THR A 301 -10.53 -1.94 5.31
CA THR A 301 -10.14 -0.54 5.53
C THR A 301 -10.38 -0.13 6.98
N SER A 302 -11.48 -0.57 7.62
CA SER A 302 -11.74 -0.26 9.04
C SER A 302 -10.68 -0.80 10.00
N GLY A 303 -10.20 -2.03 9.76
CA GLY A 303 -9.14 -2.62 10.57
C GLY A 303 -7.78 -1.97 10.34
N GLN A 304 -7.48 -1.57 9.10
CA GLN A 304 -6.21 -0.94 8.73
C GLN A 304 -6.09 0.51 9.22
N VAL A 305 -7.14 1.33 9.04
CA VAL A 305 -7.15 2.74 9.49
C VAL A 305 -6.89 2.86 10.98
N GLN A 306 -7.47 1.96 11.79
CA GLN A 306 -7.28 1.98 13.24
C GLN A 306 -5.80 1.80 13.65
N ARG A 307 -4.98 1.14 12.82
CA ARG A 307 -3.57 0.88 13.09
C ARG A 307 -2.65 2.05 12.69
N ILE A 308 -3.17 3.02 11.94
CA ILE A 308 -2.45 4.22 11.54
C ILE A 308 -2.86 5.38 12.46
N THR A 309 -2.08 5.58 13.53
CA THR A 309 -2.34 6.63 14.52
C THR A 309 -2.43 8.01 13.85
N ASP A 310 -3.48 8.77 14.20
CA ASP A 310 -3.73 10.14 13.75
C ASP A 310 -3.74 10.32 12.22
N LEU A 311 -4.16 9.29 11.46
CA LEU A 311 -4.36 9.40 10.02
C LEU A 311 -5.38 10.51 9.70
N GLY A 312 -5.01 11.46 8.84
CA GLY A 312 -5.93 12.52 8.45
C GLY A 312 -5.40 13.44 7.34
N ASN A 313 -6.09 14.57 7.14
CA ASN A 313 -5.79 15.55 6.08
C ASN A 313 -4.44 16.28 6.17
N LYS A 314 -3.66 16.05 7.23
CA LYS A 314 -2.28 16.53 7.36
C LYS A 314 -1.27 15.58 6.72
N ASP A 315 -1.69 14.34 6.45
CA ASP A 315 -0.83 13.32 5.89
C ASP A 315 -0.71 13.43 4.37
N VAL A 316 0.47 13.00 3.91
CA VAL A 316 0.82 12.91 2.50
C VAL A 316 1.33 11.50 2.25
N TYR A 317 0.58 10.73 1.48
CA TYR A 317 0.95 9.40 1.04
C TYR A 317 1.66 9.48 -0.31
N VAL A 318 2.67 8.62 -0.51
CA VAL A 318 3.31 8.45 -1.82
C VAL A 318 2.78 7.18 -2.48
N GLY A 319 2.02 7.33 -3.57
CA GLY A 319 1.46 6.23 -4.34
C GLY A 319 2.43 5.80 -5.44
N TYR A 320 3.01 4.61 -5.33
CA TYR A 320 4.04 4.11 -6.27
C TYR A 320 4.08 2.60 -6.39
N LEU A 321 3.44 1.88 -5.47
CA LEU A 321 3.27 0.43 -5.62
C LEU A 321 2.15 0.19 -6.64
N PRO A 322 2.10 -0.99 -7.29
CA PRO A 322 1.05 -1.26 -8.28
C PRO A 322 -0.36 -1.22 -7.66
N LEU A 323 -1.25 -0.37 -8.16
CA LEU A 323 -2.65 -0.29 -7.73
C LEU A 323 -3.46 -1.56 -8.07
N ALA A 324 -2.95 -2.38 -9.00
CA ALA A 324 -3.45 -3.72 -9.24
C ALA A 324 -3.20 -4.69 -8.07
N HIS A 325 -2.36 -4.34 -7.09
CA HIS A 325 -2.08 -5.11 -5.88
C HIS A 325 -2.90 -4.59 -4.70
N VAL A 326 -3.48 -5.50 -3.89
CA VAL A 326 -4.40 -5.18 -2.77
C VAL A 326 -3.81 -4.20 -1.76
N LEU A 327 -2.52 -4.36 -1.40
CA LEU A 327 -1.79 -3.48 -0.49
C LEU A 327 -1.89 -2.00 -0.87
N GLU A 328 -1.58 -1.65 -2.13
CA GLU A 328 -1.62 -0.23 -2.55
C GLU A 328 -3.05 0.28 -2.62
N LEU A 329 -3.97 -0.50 -3.21
CA LEU A 329 -5.38 -0.14 -3.30
C LEU A 329 -5.96 0.17 -1.92
N CYS A 330 -5.71 -0.69 -0.94
CA CYS A 330 -6.22 -0.53 0.41
C CYS A 330 -5.54 0.63 1.16
N ALA A 331 -4.23 0.82 0.98
CA ALA A 331 -3.51 1.96 1.56
C ALA A 331 -4.06 3.30 1.05
N GLU A 332 -4.30 3.42 -0.25
CA GLU A 332 -4.87 4.64 -0.83
C GLU A 332 -6.33 4.85 -0.40
N VAL A 333 -7.16 3.80 -0.34
CA VAL A 333 -8.54 3.90 0.19
C VAL A 333 -8.53 4.36 1.64
N CYS A 334 -7.64 3.83 2.49
CA CYS A 334 -7.47 4.29 3.88
C CYS A 334 -7.13 5.79 3.91
N CYS A 335 -6.15 6.22 3.13
CA CYS A 335 -5.71 7.62 3.07
C CYS A 335 -6.83 8.56 2.63
N LEU A 336 -7.49 8.25 1.51
CA LEU A 336 -8.57 9.07 0.95
C LEU A 336 -9.78 9.14 1.88
N SER A 337 -10.15 8.03 2.55
CA SER A 337 -11.27 8.00 3.50
C SER A 337 -11.10 8.95 4.70
N MET A 338 -9.85 9.27 5.04
CA MET A 338 -9.47 10.16 6.14
C MET A 338 -9.02 11.56 5.66
N GLY A 339 -9.15 11.85 4.36
CA GLY A 339 -8.81 13.14 3.77
C GLY A 339 -7.32 13.38 3.52
N ALA A 340 -6.47 12.35 3.67
CA ALA A 340 -5.06 12.45 3.32
C ALA A 340 -4.88 12.56 1.80
N ARG A 341 -3.84 13.29 1.38
CA ARG A 341 -3.55 13.50 -0.04
C ARG A 341 -2.50 12.51 -0.55
N ILE A 342 -2.61 12.12 -1.83
CA ILE A 342 -1.73 11.14 -2.46
C ILE A 342 -0.93 11.81 -3.57
N GLY A 343 0.41 11.78 -3.46
CA GLY A 343 1.30 12.16 -4.54
C GLY A 343 1.79 10.92 -5.28
N TYR A 344 1.50 10.82 -6.58
CA TYR A 344 1.91 9.67 -7.38
C TYR A 344 3.38 9.74 -7.77
N SER A 345 3.99 8.56 -7.82
CA SER A 345 5.39 8.29 -8.10
C SER A 345 5.52 6.94 -8.80
N SER A 346 6.74 6.51 -9.10
CA SER A 346 7.04 5.17 -9.58
C SER A 346 8.28 4.64 -8.87
N PRO A 347 8.51 3.31 -8.82
CA PRO A 347 9.75 2.74 -8.30
C PRO A 347 11.01 3.28 -9.01
N THR A 348 10.85 3.80 -10.23
CA THR A 348 11.93 4.36 -11.06
C THR A 348 12.11 5.87 -10.93
N THR A 349 11.23 6.57 -10.22
CA THR A 349 11.28 8.02 -9.98
C THR A 349 11.22 8.41 -8.49
N LEU A 350 11.00 7.43 -7.60
CA LEU A 350 10.79 7.62 -6.17
C LEU A 350 11.84 8.49 -5.47
N THR A 351 13.13 8.21 -5.67
CA THR A 351 14.25 8.90 -5.01
C THR A 351 15.13 9.62 -6.03
N ASP A 352 15.95 10.58 -5.59
CA ASP A 352 16.91 11.30 -6.45
C ASP A 352 17.92 10.35 -7.15
N LYS A 353 18.14 9.15 -6.59
CA LYS A 353 18.99 8.10 -7.17
C LYS A 353 18.23 7.09 -8.03
N SER A 354 16.92 7.24 -8.21
CA SER A 354 16.13 6.29 -8.98
C SER A 354 16.50 6.31 -10.47
N THR A 355 16.32 5.18 -11.13
CA THR A 355 16.89 4.91 -12.46
C THR A 355 16.43 5.86 -13.56
N ARG A 356 15.23 6.43 -13.48
CA ARG A 356 14.71 7.39 -14.46
C ARG A 356 14.90 8.85 -14.06
N VAL A 357 15.40 9.16 -12.86
CA VAL A 357 15.68 10.56 -12.49
C VAL A 357 17.01 10.99 -13.10
N LYS A 358 17.02 12.15 -13.76
CA LYS A 358 18.26 12.75 -14.27
C LYS A 358 19.17 13.15 -13.11
N ARG A 359 20.48 12.91 -13.24
CA ARG A 359 21.47 13.31 -12.21
C ARG A 359 21.39 14.81 -11.96
N GLY A 360 21.34 15.19 -10.67
CA GLY A 360 21.17 16.59 -10.24
C GLY A 360 19.72 17.06 -10.17
N CYS A 361 18.74 16.24 -10.56
CA CYS A 361 17.32 16.52 -10.39
C CYS A 361 16.73 15.77 -9.19
N HIS A 362 15.56 16.23 -8.73
CA HIS A 362 14.87 15.65 -7.59
C HIS A 362 13.86 14.58 -8.00
N GLY A 363 13.94 13.43 -7.33
CA GLY A 363 12.92 12.41 -7.32
C GLY A 363 11.70 12.81 -6.51
N ASP A 364 10.71 11.92 -6.50
CA ASP A 364 9.37 12.25 -6.02
C ASP A 364 9.30 12.49 -4.52
N VAL A 365 9.94 11.64 -3.70
CA VAL A 365 9.90 11.79 -2.23
C VAL A 365 10.59 13.08 -1.75
N THR A 366 11.57 13.57 -2.49
CA THR A 366 12.28 14.82 -2.17
C THR A 366 11.36 16.03 -2.35
N VAL A 367 10.55 16.04 -3.41
CA VAL A 367 9.60 17.14 -3.69
C VAL A 367 8.31 16.98 -2.89
N LEU A 368 7.78 15.76 -2.78
CA LEU A 368 6.52 15.44 -2.10
C LEU A 368 6.63 15.54 -0.57
N GLN A 369 7.79 15.16 -0.05
CA GLN A 369 8.05 15.00 1.38
C GLN A 369 6.95 14.19 2.09
N PRO A 370 6.74 12.91 1.75
CA PRO A 370 5.64 12.12 2.29
C PRO A 370 5.72 11.96 3.81
N THR A 371 4.57 11.79 4.46
CA THR A 371 4.47 11.41 5.88
C THR A 371 4.25 9.91 6.05
N LEU A 372 3.62 9.26 5.06
CA LEU A 372 3.28 7.85 5.09
C LEU A 372 3.85 7.14 3.86
N ILE A 373 4.43 5.96 4.06
CA ILE A 373 4.96 5.11 2.99
C ILE A 373 4.54 3.66 3.26
N ALA A 374 3.82 3.05 2.33
CA ALA A 374 3.79 1.59 2.23
C ALA A 374 4.99 1.12 1.40
N ALA A 375 5.58 0.00 1.78
CA ALA A 375 6.67 -0.59 1.04
C ALA A 375 6.60 -2.11 1.04
N VAL A 376 7.43 -2.69 0.19
CA VAL A 376 7.72 -4.12 0.15
C VAL A 376 9.18 -4.35 0.52
N PRO A 377 9.58 -5.53 1.03
CA PRO A 377 10.95 -5.79 1.47
C PRO A 377 12.02 -5.44 0.45
N VAL A 378 11.79 -5.69 -0.84
CA VAL A 378 12.75 -5.35 -1.92
C VAL A 378 13.03 -3.84 -2.00
N ILE A 379 12.01 -3.00 -1.77
CA ILE A 379 12.19 -1.54 -1.73
C ILE A 379 12.92 -1.13 -0.46
N MET A 380 12.54 -1.72 0.68
CA MET A 380 13.21 -1.49 1.96
C MET A 380 14.70 -1.87 1.91
N ASP A 381 15.05 -2.99 1.31
CA ASP A 381 16.42 -3.44 1.11
C ASP A 381 17.21 -2.53 0.16
N ARG A 382 16.57 -1.98 -0.88
CA ARG A 382 17.19 -0.97 -1.76
C ARG A 382 17.51 0.30 -0.99
N ILE A 383 16.59 0.78 -0.16
CA ILE A 383 16.80 1.94 0.71
C ILE A 383 17.93 1.65 1.70
N TYR A 384 17.92 0.48 2.35
CA TYR A 384 18.98 0.03 3.25
C TYR A 384 20.36 0.05 2.58
N LYS A 385 20.49 -0.53 1.39
CA LYS A 385 21.73 -0.52 0.60
C LYS A 385 22.18 0.91 0.26
N ASN A 386 21.27 1.77 -0.19
CA ASN A 386 21.57 3.16 -0.50
C ASN A 386 22.10 3.95 0.72
N VAL A 387 21.54 3.70 1.91
CA VAL A 387 22.04 4.31 3.16
C VAL A 387 23.44 3.79 3.47
N TRP A 388 23.68 2.48 3.37
CA TRP A 388 24.99 1.88 3.63
C TRP A 388 26.07 2.33 2.66
N GLU A 389 25.75 2.45 1.37
CA GLU A 389 26.68 3.01 0.38
C GLU A 389 27.05 4.45 0.74
N ASN A 390 26.07 5.27 1.13
CA ASN A 390 26.34 6.63 1.59
C ASN A 390 27.25 6.62 2.83
N VAL A 391 26.94 5.81 3.85
CA VAL A 391 27.77 5.67 5.06
C VAL A 391 29.19 5.16 4.71
N ASN A 392 29.31 4.23 3.77
CA ASN A 392 30.59 3.67 3.36
C ASN A 392 31.45 4.65 2.56
N SER A 393 30.85 5.65 1.92
CA SER A 393 31.57 6.74 1.26
C SER A 393 32.13 7.80 2.22
N LEU A 394 31.69 7.81 3.48
CA LEU A 394 32.14 8.77 4.50
C LEU A 394 33.58 8.51 4.97
N SER A 395 34.21 9.54 5.57
CA SER A 395 35.52 9.39 6.22
C SER A 395 35.45 8.45 7.43
N ALA A 396 36.59 7.85 7.83
CA ALA A 396 36.65 6.94 8.99
C ALA A 396 36.09 7.58 10.28
N MET A 397 36.31 8.88 10.47
CA MET A 397 35.77 9.66 11.58
C MET A 397 34.24 9.72 11.55
N GLN A 398 33.67 10.05 10.38
CA GLN A 398 32.22 10.12 10.19
C GLN A 398 31.55 8.75 10.30
N LYS A 399 32.18 7.67 9.81
CA LYS A 399 31.70 6.30 10.02
C LYS A 399 31.66 5.93 11.50
N THR A 400 32.70 6.29 12.24
CA THR A 400 32.76 6.06 13.70
C THR A 400 31.66 6.83 14.42
N LEU A 401 31.44 8.09 14.06
CA LEU A 401 30.36 8.91 14.60
C LEU A 401 28.97 8.34 14.27
N PHE A 402 28.75 7.89 13.04
CA PHE A 402 27.50 7.26 12.63
C PHE A 402 27.23 5.98 13.42
N LYS A 403 28.23 5.10 13.56
CA LYS A 403 28.12 3.88 14.36
C LYS A 403 27.79 4.20 15.82
N PHE A 404 28.50 5.14 16.42
CA PHE A 404 28.23 5.59 17.78
C PHE A 404 26.79 6.12 17.93
N ALA A 405 26.33 6.96 17.01
CA ALA A 405 24.99 7.52 17.00
C ALA A 405 23.91 6.43 16.83
N TYR A 406 24.17 5.44 15.96
CA TYR A 406 23.30 4.29 15.77
C TYR A 406 23.16 3.47 17.06
N ASP A 407 24.28 3.09 17.68
CA ASP A 407 24.29 2.31 18.93
C ASP A 407 23.62 3.10 20.08
N TYR A 408 23.86 4.41 20.14
CA TYR A 408 23.20 5.31 21.09
C TYR A 408 21.68 5.35 20.89
N LYS A 409 21.20 5.50 19.65
CA LYS A 409 19.76 5.46 19.33
C LYS A 409 19.14 4.10 19.63
N LEU A 410 19.81 3.00 19.28
CA LEU A 410 19.33 1.65 19.54
C LEU A 410 19.07 1.44 21.04
N LYS A 411 20.02 1.83 21.89
CA LYS A 411 19.88 1.76 23.34
C LYS A 411 18.66 2.54 23.85
N HIS A 412 18.47 3.77 23.38
CA HIS A 412 17.37 4.64 23.81
C HIS A 412 16.01 4.16 23.30
N LEU A 413 15.94 3.73 22.04
CA LEU A 413 14.73 3.17 21.44
C LEU A 413 14.22 1.96 22.23
N LEU A 414 15.11 1.04 22.59
CA LEU A 414 14.76 -0.14 23.41
C LEU A 414 14.33 0.22 24.84
N ALA A 415 14.73 1.40 25.33
CA ALA A 415 14.27 1.97 26.60
C ALA A 415 13.00 2.83 26.44
N GLY A 416 12.39 2.89 25.26
CA GLY A 416 11.17 3.66 24.99
C GLY A 416 11.39 5.17 24.77
N PHE A 417 12.64 5.62 24.65
CA PHE A 417 13.00 7.01 24.39
C PHE A 417 13.23 7.27 22.91
N ASP A 418 12.89 8.48 22.46
CA ASP A 418 13.40 9.10 21.25
C ASP A 418 14.61 10.02 21.57
N THR A 419 15.43 10.29 20.56
CA THR A 419 16.66 11.09 20.66
C THR A 419 16.63 12.30 19.72
N PRO A 420 15.81 13.34 19.99
CA PRO A 420 15.61 14.46 19.05
C PRO A 420 16.89 15.18 18.61
N LEU A 421 17.86 15.35 19.53
CA LEU A 421 19.16 15.96 19.20
C LEU A 421 19.95 15.10 18.21
N CYS A 422 20.04 13.79 18.46
CA CYS A 422 20.71 12.86 17.56
C CYS A 422 20.00 12.77 16.20
N ASN A 423 18.67 12.78 16.20
CA ASN A 423 17.84 12.79 14.99
C ASN A 423 18.19 13.99 14.10
N LYS A 424 18.26 15.19 14.70
CA LYS A 424 18.52 16.44 13.97
C LYS A 424 19.97 16.58 13.51
N LEU A 425 20.94 16.13 14.30
CA LEU A 425 22.37 16.34 14.03
C LEU A 425 22.98 15.27 13.12
N VAL A 426 22.59 14.00 13.28
CA VAL A 426 23.22 12.87 12.56
C VAL A 426 22.28 12.30 11.50
N PHE A 427 21.03 12.02 11.87
CA PHE A 427 20.12 11.26 11.01
C PHE A 427 19.33 12.12 10.02
N LYS A 428 19.29 13.46 10.18
CA LYS A 428 18.60 14.38 9.26
C LYS A 428 18.98 14.16 7.79
N ASN A 429 20.25 13.90 7.50
CA ASN A 429 20.70 13.62 6.14
C ASN A 429 20.14 12.30 5.60
N VAL A 430 19.95 11.31 6.47
CA VAL A 430 19.36 10.01 6.13
C VAL A 430 17.85 10.14 5.95
N THR A 431 17.15 10.83 6.85
CA THR A 431 15.70 11.07 6.74
C THR A 431 15.35 11.84 5.46
N ASN A 432 16.22 12.76 5.04
CA ASN A 432 16.05 13.52 3.80
C ASN A 432 16.07 12.66 2.53
N LEU A 433 16.61 11.44 2.57
CA LEU A 433 16.53 10.50 1.43
C LEU A 433 15.09 10.09 1.10
N LEU A 434 14.18 10.22 2.07
CA LEU A 434 12.73 10.01 1.92
C LEU A 434 11.94 11.31 2.15
N GLY A 435 12.56 12.48 1.92
CA GLY A 435 11.91 13.79 2.02
C GLY A 435 11.80 14.37 3.44
N GLY A 436 12.27 13.66 4.47
CA GLY A 436 12.48 14.20 5.83
C GLY A 436 11.23 14.38 6.68
N ARG A 437 10.04 14.00 6.21
CA ARG A 437 8.77 14.11 6.97
C ARG A 437 8.07 12.78 7.26
N VAL A 438 8.68 11.65 6.86
CA VAL A 438 8.10 10.33 7.08
C VAL A 438 7.92 10.08 8.57
N ARG A 439 6.68 9.81 8.99
CA ARG A 439 6.32 9.51 10.38
C ARG A 439 5.94 8.05 10.60
N LEU A 440 5.65 7.30 9.53
CA LEU A 440 5.30 5.88 9.59
C LEU A 440 5.65 5.20 8.26
N MET A 441 6.25 4.02 8.34
CA MET A 441 6.37 3.10 7.22
C MET A 441 5.79 1.74 7.56
N ILE A 442 5.03 1.17 6.62
CA ILE A 442 4.48 -0.18 6.75
C ILE A 442 5.04 -1.04 5.64
N SER A 443 5.65 -2.17 6.00
CA SER A 443 6.12 -3.18 5.06
C SER A 443 5.13 -4.33 4.95
N GLY A 444 4.78 -4.74 3.74
CA GLY A 444 3.90 -5.89 3.48
C GLY A 444 4.27 -6.63 2.20
N GLY A 445 3.51 -7.67 1.87
CA GLY A 445 3.65 -8.46 0.64
C GLY A 445 4.78 -9.50 0.64
N ALA A 446 5.77 -9.40 1.54
CA ALA A 446 6.78 -10.43 1.79
C ALA A 446 7.44 -10.21 3.18
N PRO A 447 8.17 -11.21 3.72
CA PRO A 447 8.86 -11.09 5.01
C PRO A 447 9.98 -10.03 4.99
N LEU A 448 10.10 -9.24 6.05
CA LEU A 448 11.20 -8.31 6.28
C LEU A 448 12.05 -8.76 7.48
N SER A 449 13.38 -8.80 7.29
CA SER A 449 14.30 -9.20 8.37
C SER A 449 14.25 -8.22 9.55
N GLY A 450 14.38 -8.75 10.77
CA GLY A 450 14.39 -7.91 11.98
C GLY A 450 15.56 -6.91 12.00
N ALA A 451 16.70 -7.29 11.43
CA ALA A 451 17.86 -6.40 11.29
C ALA A 451 17.58 -5.22 10.36
N THR A 452 17.02 -5.46 9.17
CA THR A 452 16.64 -4.39 8.23
C THR A 452 15.56 -3.49 8.85
N GLN A 453 14.52 -4.09 9.47
CA GLN A 453 13.46 -3.34 10.12
C GLN A 453 14.01 -2.44 11.23
N ARG A 454 14.86 -2.97 12.12
CA ARG A 454 15.47 -2.20 13.22
C ARG A 454 16.35 -1.07 12.68
N PHE A 455 17.16 -1.36 11.68
CA PHE A 455 18.03 -0.38 11.06
C PHE A 455 17.21 0.80 10.51
N MET A 456 16.12 0.52 9.80
CA MET A 456 15.27 1.56 9.24
C MET A 456 14.55 2.38 10.31
N ASN A 457 14.03 1.75 11.37
CA ASN A 457 13.46 2.46 12.53
C ASN A 457 14.42 3.53 13.08
N ILE A 458 15.70 3.16 13.23
CA ILE A 458 16.73 4.06 13.75
C ILE A 458 17.08 5.14 12.73
N CYS A 459 17.39 4.74 11.49
CA CYS A 459 17.91 5.62 10.46
C CYS A 459 16.90 6.67 9.98
N PHE A 460 15.62 6.29 9.86
CA PHE A 460 14.56 7.19 9.41
C PHE A 460 13.83 7.88 10.56
N CYS A 461 14.18 7.57 11.81
CA CYS A 461 13.60 8.20 13.00
C CYS A 461 12.07 8.08 13.06
N CYS A 462 11.50 7.00 12.54
CA CYS A 462 10.07 6.74 12.54
C CYS A 462 9.80 5.24 12.72
N PRO A 463 8.60 4.88 13.23
CA PRO A 463 8.18 3.48 13.27
C PRO A 463 8.14 2.85 11.88
N VAL A 464 8.78 1.69 11.77
CA VAL A 464 8.71 0.78 10.63
C VAL A 464 8.13 -0.52 11.12
N GLY A 465 6.86 -0.75 10.76
CA GLY A 465 6.10 -1.94 11.12
C GLY A 465 5.95 -2.90 9.94
N GLN A 466 5.57 -4.13 10.25
CA GLN A 466 5.14 -5.11 9.24
C GLN A 466 3.63 -5.32 9.34
N GLY A 467 3.01 -5.68 8.23
CA GLY A 467 1.64 -6.15 8.18
C GLY A 467 1.53 -7.41 7.33
N TYR A 468 0.60 -8.27 7.69
CA TYR A 468 0.29 -9.50 6.98
C TYR A 468 -1.17 -9.50 6.54
N GLY A 469 -1.38 -9.91 5.29
CA GLY A 469 -2.67 -10.01 4.66
C GLY A 469 -2.49 -10.40 3.20
N LEU A 470 -3.50 -11.03 2.63
CA LEU A 470 -3.51 -11.49 1.25
C LEU A 470 -4.62 -10.78 0.48
N THR A 471 -4.67 -10.98 -0.83
CA THR A 471 -5.76 -10.44 -1.65
C THR A 471 -7.10 -10.98 -1.17
N GLU A 472 -7.14 -12.26 -0.80
CA GLU A 472 -8.27 -12.99 -0.25
C GLU A 472 -8.78 -12.46 1.10
N THR A 473 -7.99 -11.60 1.77
CA THR A 473 -8.37 -10.97 3.04
C THR A 473 -8.44 -9.45 2.96
N CYS A 474 -8.50 -8.89 1.74
CA CYS A 474 -8.43 -7.45 1.47
C CYS A 474 -7.17 -6.77 2.03
N GLY A 475 -6.04 -7.49 2.08
CA GLY A 475 -4.81 -7.03 2.71
C GLY A 475 -4.92 -6.80 4.22
N ALA A 476 -6.02 -7.23 4.85
CA ALA A 476 -6.28 -7.11 6.27
C ALA A 476 -6.15 -8.47 6.95
N GLY A 477 -5.14 -8.62 7.79
CA GLY A 477 -4.96 -9.78 8.66
C GLY A 477 -4.36 -9.32 9.97
N THR A 478 -3.10 -8.89 9.95
CA THR A 478 -2.41 -8.32 11.11
C THR A 478 -1.64 -7.07 10.71
N VAL A 479 -1.47 -6.15 11.66
CA VAL A 479 -0.60 -4.97 11.50
C VAL A 479 0.04 -4.65 12.83
N VAL A 480 1.36 -4.47 12.83
CA VAL A 480 2.13 -4.04 14.00
C VAL A 480 1.60 -2.70 14.53
N GLU A 481 1.47 -2.58 15.86
CA GLU A 481 1.05 -1.33 16.50
C GLU A 481 2.14 -0.26 16.42
N PHE A 482 1.74 1.01 16.31
CA PHE A 482 2.68 2.15 16.22
C PHE A 482 3.72 2.19 17.35
N SER A 483 3.33 1.78 18.55
CA SER A 483 4.19 1.76 19.75
C SER A 483 4.93 0.43 19.97
N ASP A 484 4.77 -0.55 19.09
CA ASP A 484 5.45 -1.83 19.22
C ASP A 484 6.92 -1.69 18.79
N LEU A 485 7.82 -1.98 19.72
CA LEU A 485 9.25 -1.89 19.51
C LEU A 485 9.85 -3.20 19.02
N THR A 486 9.08 -4.28 18.87
CA THR A 486 9.57 -5.60 18.46
C THR A 486 9.81 -5.67 16.95
N THR A 487 10.52 -6.72 16.52
CA THR A 487 10.83 -7.00 15.11
C THR A 487 10.54 -8.47 14.80
N GLU A 488 10.50 -8.85 13.53
CA GLU A 488 10.21 -10.22 13.06
C GLU A 488 8.79 -10.71 13.34
N ARG A 489 7.88 -9.78 13.64
CA ARG A 489 6.45 -10.06 13.88
C ARG A 489 5.63 -9.19 12.93
N VAL A 490 4.48 -9.69 12.54
CA VAL A 490 3.52 -9.00 11.65
C VAL A 490 2.38 -8.33 12.43
N GLY A 491 2.44 -8.38 13.77
CA GLY A 491 1.52 -7.71 14.68
C GLY A 491 0.30 -8.55 15.06
N PRO A 492 -0.59 -8.01 15.91
CA PRO A 492 -1.85 -8.66 16.27
C PRO A 492 -2.87 -8.62 15.11
N PRO A 493 -3.92 -9.47 15.14
CA PRO A 493 -5.09 -9.33 14.29
C PRO A 493 -5.60 -7.88 14.25
N VAL A 494 -6.03 -7.40 13.09
CA VAL A 494 -6.77 -6.13 13.02
C VAL A 494 -8.22 -6.33 13.47
N VAL A 495 -8.87 -5.27 13.93
CA VAL A 495 -10.19 -5.38 14.60
C VAL A 495 -11.35 -5.87 13.74
N CYS A 496 -11.17 -5.93 12.42
CA CYS A 496 -12.18 -6.44 11.49
C CYS A 496 -12.11 -7.95 11.25
N CYS A 497 -11.07 -8.62 11.75
CA CYS A 497 -10.87 -10.05 11.55
C CYS A 497 -10.47 -10.78 12.84
N GLU A 498 -10.56 -12.10 12.77
CA GLU A 498 -10.06 -13.05 13.74
C GLU A 498 -9.17 -14.08 13.06
N ILE A 499 -8.27 -14.70 13.82
CA ILE A 499 -7.32 -15.66 13.27
C ILE A 499 -7.35 -16.96 14.06
N ARG A 500 -7.49 -18.10 13.38
CA ARG A 500 -7.27 -19.43 13.95
C ARG A 500 -5.96 -20.01 13.46
N LEU A 501 -5.39 -20.91 14.26
CA LEU A 501 -4.30 -21.78 13.83
C LEU A 501 -4.86 -23.19 13.61
N ARG A 502 -4.59 -23.77 12.45
CA ARG A 502 -4.90 -25.17 12.13
C ARG A 502 -3.62 -26.00 12.19
N ASP A 503 -3.66 -27.14 12.86
CA ASP A 503 -2.50 -28.02 12.95
C ASP A 503 -2.04 -28.47 11.56
N TRP A 504 -0.74 -28.47 11.35
CA TRP A 504 -0.08 -29.07 10.18
C TRP A 504 0.91 -30.12 10.69
N LEU A 505 0.41 -31.35 10.82
CA LEU A 505 1.12 -32.44 11.47
C LEU A 505 2.36 -32.87 10.69
N GLU A 506 2.30 -32.85 9.36
CA GLU A 506 3.44 -33.19 8.49
C GLU A 506 4.62 -32.22 8.67
N GLY A 507 4.33 -30.95 8.98
CA GLY A 507 5.33 -29.93 9.27
C GLY A 507 5.72 -29.83 10.75
N ASN A 508 5.13 -30.66 11.63
CA ASN A 508 5.29 -30.58 13.09
C ASN A 508 4.89 -29.22 13.70
N TYR A 509 3.90 -28.55 13.11
CA TYR A 509 3.33 -27.31 13.63
C TYR A 509 1.96 -27.57 14.24
N THR A 510 1.85 -27.41 15.54
CA THR A 510 0.59 -27.64 16.27
C THR A 510 0.27 -26.51 17.25
N VAL A 511 -1.01 -26.32 17.54
CA VAL A 511 -1.48 -25.34 18.53
C VAL A 511 -1.05 -25.69 19.96
N GLU A 512 -0.56 -26.91 20.18
CA GLU A 512 -0.04 -27.38 21.45
C GLU A 512 1.47 -27.14 21.61
N ASN A 513 2.17 -26.78 20.53
CA ASN A 513 3.61 -26.51 20.56
C ASN A 513 3.98 -25.48 21.65
N LYS A 514 5.18 -25.68 22.21
CA LYS A 514 5.75 -24.83 23.27
C LYS A 514 7.08 -24.22 22.79
N PRO A 515 7.41 -22.99 23.19
CA PRO A 515 6.66 -22.12 24.12
C PRO A 515 5.41 -21.47 23.50
N TYR A 516 5.26 -21.48 22.18
CA TYR A 516 4.22 -20.76 21.47
C TYR A 516 3.38 -21.70 20.56
N PRO A 517 2.06 -21.48 20.46
CA PRO A 517 1.20 -22.24 19.54
C PRO A 517 1.55 -21.90 18.09
N GLN A 518 1.56 -22.92 17.24
CA GLN A 518 1.91 -22.81 15.82
C GLN A 518 0.86 -23.51 14.95
N GLY A 519 0.79 -23.16 13.67
CA GLY A 519 -0.07 -23.85 12.72
C GLY A 519 -0.30 -23.02 11.48
N GLU A 520 -1.06 -23.56 10.55
CA GLU A 520 -1.54 -22.81 9.40
C GLU A 520 -2.46 -21.68 9.85
N VAL A 521 -2.25 -20.48 9.29
CA VAL A 521 -3.03 -19.29 9.58
C VAL A 521 -4.36 -19.34 8.83
N LEU A 522 -5.46 -19.23 9.56
CA LEU A 522 -6.80 -19.11 9.00
C LEU A 522 -7.35 -17.74 9.37
N VAL A 523 -7.65 -16.90 8.39
CA VAL A 523 -8.20 -15.54 8.62
C VAL A 523 -9.71 -15.56 8.41
N GLY A 524 -10.46 -15.17 9.44
CA GLY A 524 -11.91 -15.11 9.44
C GLY A 524 -12.44 -13.69 9.65
N GLY A 525 -13.59 -13.39 9.08
CA GLY A 525 -14.24 -12.07 9.22
C GLY A 525 -14.90 -11.58 7.94
N ASN A 526 -15.59 -10.46 8.02
CA ASN A 526 -16.30 -9.88 6.87
C ASN A 526 -15.37 -9.31 5.79
N ASN A 527 -14.07 -9.19 6.07
CA ASN A 527 -13.03 -8.83 5.10
C ASN A 527 -12.58 -10.01 4.21
N VAL A 528 -12.98 -11.25 4.53
CA VAL A 528 -12.64 -12.43 3.74
C VAL A 528 -13.39 -12.41 2.41
N ALA A 529 -12.67 -12.63 1.32
CA ALA A 529 -13.16 -12.61 -0.05
C ALA A 529 -14.33 -13.59 -0.27
N VAL A 530 -15.15 -13.28 -1.27
CA VAL A 530 -16.28 -14.14 -1.66
C VAL A 530 -15.75 -15.48 -2.20
N GLY A 531 -14.65 -15.45 -2.95
CA GLY A 531 -14.01 -16.63 -3.54
C GLY A 531 -13.24 -16.27 -4.80
N TYR A 532 -13.00 -17.26 -5.64
CA TYR A 532 -12.33 -17.11 -6.93
C TYR A 532 -13.33 -17.06 -8.09
N PHE A 533 -13.11 -16.13 -9.00
CA PHE A 533 -13.94 -15.92 -10.18
C PHE A 533 -13.92 -17.15 -11.08
N LYS A 534 -15.11 -17.66 -11.42
CA LYS A 534 -15.32 -18.87 -12.23
C LYS A 534 -14.54 -20.12 -11.76
N ASN A 535 -14.18 -20.18 -10.46
CA ASN A 535 -13.43 -21.31 -9.90
C ASN A 535 -14.04 -21.79 -8.57
N PRO A 536 -15.20 -22.47 -8.60
CA PRO A 536 -15.90 -22.93 -7.40
C PRO A 536 -15.13 -24.01 -6.64
N GLU A 537 -14.37 -24.86 -7.32
CA GLU A 537 -13.57 -25.94 -6.71
C GLU A 537 -12.48 -25.35 -5.81
N LYS A 538 -11.65 -24.44 -6.35
CA LYS A 538 -10.61 -23.78 -5.55
C LYS A 538 -11.21 -22.89 -4.45
N THR A 539 -12.39 -22.32 -4.70
CA THR A 539 -13.12 -21.56 -3.67
C THR A 539 -13.54 -22.46 -2.51
N ALA A 540 -14.01 -23.67 -2.76
CA ALA A 540 -14.40 -24.61 -1.71
C ALA A 540 -13.18 -25.19 -0.97
N GLU A 541 -12.04 -25.32 -1.65
CA GLU A 541 -10.77 -25.75 -1.06
C GLU A 541 -10.21 -24.73 -0.07
N ASP A 542 -10.12 -23.46 -0.48
CA ASP A 542 -9.41 -22.43 0.29
C ASP A 542 -10.32 -21.66 1.26
N PHE A 543 -11.63 -21.71 1.10
CA PHE A 543 -12.58 -21.01 1.97
C PHE A 543 -13.54 -21.97 2.67
N ILE A 544 -13.44 -22.03 3.99
CA ILE A 544 -14.24 -22.93 4.83
C ILE A 544 -15.13 -22.14 5.79
N VAL A 545 -16.14 -22.80 6.36
CA VAL A 545 -16.99 -22.22 7.40
C VAL A 545 -16.76 -22.97 8.70
N LEU A 546 -16.35 -22.26 9.74
CA LEU A 546 -16.16 -22.79 11.08
C LEU A 546 -16.98 -21.94 12.05
N ASP A 547 -17.85 -22.57 12.83
CA ASP A 547 -18.72 -21.91 13.82
C ASP A 547 -19.53 -20.74 13.23
N GLY A 548 -19.99 -20.90 11.98
CA GLY A 548 -20.77 -19.87 11.26
C GLY A 548 -19.95 -18.71 10.70
N VAL A 549 -18.61 -18.72 10.86
CA VAL A 549 -17.71 -17.70 10.30
C VAL A 549 -16.97 -18.28 9.09
N ARG A 550 -16.91 -17.50 8.00
CA ARG A 550 -16.10 -17.83 6.82
C ARG A 550 -14.63 -17.53 7.09
N TYR A 551 -13.78 -18.53 6.89
CA TYR A 551 -12.33 -18.43 7.00
C TYR A 551 -11.67 -18.69 5.65
N PHE A 552 -10.63 -17.93 5.36
CA PHE A 552 -9.67 -18.23 4.30
C PHE A 552 -8.48 -19.00 4.90
N CYS A 553 -8.18 -20.16 4.32
CA CYS A 553 -7.02 -20.98 4.65
C CYS A 553 -5.82 -20.45 3.87
N THR A 554 -4.86 -19.81 4.54
CA THR A 554 -3.82 -19.04 3.82
C THR A 554 -2.73 -19.93 3.24
N GLY A 555 -2.58 -21.16 3.75
CA GLY A 555 -1.42 -22.00 3.48
C GLY A 555 -0.11 -21.53 4.13
N ASP A 556 -0.11 -20.40 4.85
CA ASP A 556 1.06 -19.87 5.55
C ASP A 556 1.09 -20.36 7.00
N ILE A 557 2.28 -20.68 7.51
CA ILE A 557 2.47 -21.08 8.90
C ILE A 557 2.73 -19.86 9.78
N GLY A 558 2.02 -19.78 10.90
CA GLY A 558 2.14 -18.71 11.87
C GLY A 558 2.37 -19.22 13.30
N GLN A 559 2.86 -18.32 14.14
CA GLN A 559 3.06 -18.50 15.56
C GLN A 559 2.47 -17.30 16.32
N PHE A 560 1.63 -17.56 17.33
CA PHE A 560 1.19 -16.50 18.24
C PHE A 560 2.15 -16.35 19.42
N GLU A 561 2.66 -15.14 19.60
CA GLU A 561 3.52 -14.78 20.72
C GLU A 561 2.68 -14.53 21.99
N GLU A 562 3.33 -14.43 23.15
CA GLU A 562 2.67 -14.19 24.45
C GLU A 562 1.75 -12.95 24.48
N ASP A 563 2.08 -11.91 23.70
CA ASP A 563 1.29 -10.69 23.60
C ASP A 563 0.17 -10.75 22.56
N GLY A 564 0.00 -11.88 21.88
CA GLY A 564 -0.98 -12.09 20.81
C GLY A 564 -0.57 -11.53 19.46
N SER A 565 0.68 -11.08 19.30
CA SER A 565 1.21 -10.76 17.97
C SER A 565 1.49 -12.03 17.19
N LEU A 566 1.19 -12.01 15.89
CA LEU A 566 1.52 -13.09 14.98
C LEU A 566 2.93 -12.91 14.43
N ARG A 567 3.65 -14.01 14.29
CA ARG A 567 4.86 -14.17 13.49
C ARG A 567 4.58 -15.17 12.38
N ILE A 568 4.92 -14.83 11.13
CA ILE A 568 4.93 -15.79 10.03
C ILE A 568 6.27 -16.55 10.05
N ILE A 569 6.23 -17.87 9.85
CA ILE A 569 7.39 -18.77 9.90
C ILE A 569 8.04 -18.92 8.54
#